data_AF-A0A0J9WX95-F1
#
_entry.id   AF-A0A0J9WX95-F1
#
_cell.length_a   1.000
_cell.length_b   1.000
_cell.length_c   1.000
_cell.angle_alpha   90.00
_cell.angle_beta   90.00
_cell.angle_gamma   90.00
#
_symmetry.space_group_name_H-M   'P 1'
#
loop_
_entity.id
_entity.type
_entity.pdbx_description
1 polymer ?
#
loop_
_entity_poly.entity_id
_entity_poly.type
_entity_poly.pdbx_seq_one_letter_code
_entity_poly.pdbx_strand_id
1 'polypeptide(L)'
;MAHGADEGWQGARPLHEYNVGAACGAFWSGAKDADGIPDATMSDGTPTGYAVLQVAPSGDYTLAYHAARAADDVQLLLHAPKVLRKGAYAAWGIYANVFMGQDDTVVEIAHRQRRLAADEAGRARRSTRAGRKCARRCGRRTARLRPLAGGHAVHASRRGALPTALAVGEHTVEVRATLPTGQYSASTVYRLQTAMP
;
A
#
# COMPACT_ATOMS: atom_id res chain seq x y z
N MET A 1 13.63 13.59 -6.39
CA MET A 1 13.45 15.02 -6.05
C MET A 1 14.02 15.87 -7.16
N ALA A 2 13.51 17.09 -7.37
CA ALA A 2 13.99 17.99 -8.42
C ALA A 2 14.54 19.27 -7.80
N HIS A 3 15.80 19.60 -8.09
CA HIS A 3 16.50 20.77 -7.55
C HIS A 3 16.60 21.87 -8.60
N GLY A 4 16.28 23.09 -8.19
CA GLY A 4 16.24 24.29 -9.04
C GLY A 4 17.31 25.32 -8.70
N ALA A 5 17.26 26.46 -9.39
CA ALA A 5 18.20 27.57 -9.18
C ALA A 5 18.13 28.16 -7.76
N ASP A 6 16.96 28.06 -7.13
CA ASP A 6 16.71 28.41 -5.72
C ASP A 6 17.50 27.56 -4.72
N GLU A 7 17.91 26.36 -5.12
CA GLU A 7 18.75 25.46 -4.32
C GLU A 7 20.22 25.46 -4.78
N GLY A 8 20.60 26.43 -5.63
CA GLY A 8 21.97 26.62 -6.10
C GLY A 8 22.33 25.82 -7.36
N TRP A 9 21.38 25.12 -7.98
CA TRP A 9 21.60 24.39 -9.23
C TRP A 9 21.63 25.33 -10.45
N GLN A 10 22.68 25.24 -11.27
CA GLN A 10 22.89 26.14 -12.43
C GLN A 10 22.56 25.49 -13.78
N GLY A 11 22.01 24.27 -13.80
CA GLY A 11 21.68 23.57 -15.04
C GLY A 11 20.43 24.11 -15.73
N ALA A 12 20.37 23.95 -17.05
CA ALA A 12 19.23 24.42 -17.87
C ALA A 12 17.91 23.67 -17.57
N ARG A 13 17.98 22.48 -16.97
CA ARG A 13 16.83 21.69 -16.49
C ARG A 13 17.03 21.38 -15.01
N PRO A 14 15.96 21.19 -14.22
CA PRO A 14 16.10 20.79 -12.82
C PRO A 14 16.93 19.52 -12.67
N LEU A 15 17.79 19.47 -11.66
CA LEU A 15 18.55 18.27 -11.33
C LEU A 15 17.61 17.27 -10.66
N HIS A 16 17.48 16.07 -11.24
CA HIS A 16 16.74 15.00 -10.58
C HIS A 16 17.66 14.21 -9.64
N GLU A 17 17.50 14.40 -8.33
CA GLU A 17 18.19 13.61 -7.32
C GLU A 17 17.37 12.35 -6.97
N TYR A 18 18.05 11.22 -6.94
CA TYR A 18 17.51 9.95 -6.51
C TYR A 18 18.41 9.33 -5.43
N ASN A 19 17.88 9.22 -4.20
CA ASN A 19 18.53 8.45 -3.14
C ASN A 19 18.13 6.98 -3.26
N VAL A 20 19.06 6.16 -3.74
CA VAL A 20 18.84 4.73 -3.93
C VAL A 20 18.80 3.99 -2.59
N GLY A 21 17.85 3.06 -2.45
CA GLY A 21 17.80 2.15 -1.31
C GLY A 21 19.08 1.30 -1.23
N ALA A 22 19.60 1.11 -0.01
CA ALA A 22 20.77 0.27 0.18
C ALA A 22 20.43 -1.20 -0.06
N ALA A 23 21.28 -1.93 -0.79
CA ALA A 23 21.06 -3.36 -1.05
C ALA A 23 21.03 -4.19 0.26
N CYS A 24 21.77 -3.77 1.29
CA CYS A 24 21.71 -4.37 2.62
C CYS A 24 20.49 -3.95 3.45
N GLY A 25 19.61 -3.10 2.90
CA GLY A 25 18.49 -2.52 3.61
C GLY A 25 18.93 -1.79 4.88
N ALA A 26 18.26 -2.03 6.00
CA ALA A 26 18.69 -1.58 7.32
C ALA A 26 19.86 -2.43 7.88
N PHE A 27 20.99 -2.50 7.15
CA PHE A 27 22.20 -3.21 7.58
C PHE A 27 21.97 -4.68 7.95
N TRP A 28 21.15 -5.41 7.20
CA TRP A 28 20.77 -6.81 7.50
C TRP A 28 20.21 -7.01 8.91
N SER A 29 19.54 -5.99 9.46
CA SER A 29 18.82 -6.08 10.73
C SER A 29 17.33 -6.36 10.51
N GLY A 30 16.60 -6.62 11.58
CA GLY A 30 15.17 -6.93 11.54
C GLY A 30 14.85 -8.37 11.91
N ALA A 31 13.58 -8.73 11.79
CA ALA A 31 13.11 -10.08 12.09
C ALA A 31 13.58 -11.04 10.99
N LYS A 32 14.13 -12.18 11.38
CA LYS A 32 14.54 -13.23 10.44
C LYS A 32 13.33 -14.02 9.98
N ASP A 33 13.31 -14.35 8.70
CA ASP A 33 12.37 -15.30 8.12
C ASP A 33 12.77 -16.76 8.41
N ALA A 34 12.04 -17.71 7.83
CA ALA A 34 12.27 -19.14 8.01
C ALA A 34 13.65 -19.60 7.48
N ASP A 35 14.21 -18.88 6.52
CA ASP A 35 15.54 -19.14 5.95
C ASP A 35 16.65 -18.42 6.74
N GLY A 36 16.29 -17.73 7.83
CA GLY A 36 17.22 -16.97 8.67
C GLY A 36 17.62 -15.61 8.09
N ILE A 37 16.98 -15.18 7.00
CA ILE A 37 17.28 -13.92 6.32
C ILE A 37 16.47 -12.80 7.00
N PRO A 38 17.12 -11.73 7.46
CA PRO A 38 16.44 -10.59 8.07
C PRO A 38 15.54 -9.85 7.06
N ASP A 39 14.44 -9.28 7.53
CA ASP A 39 13.55 -8.45 6.70
C ASP A 39 14.27 -7.23 6.10
N ALA A 40 15.28 -6.70 6.81
CA ALA A 40 16.12 -5.57 6.40
C ALA A 40 15.33 -4.35 5.90
N THR A 41 14.14 -4.11 6.46
CA THR A 41 13.27 -3.00 6.06
C THR A 41 13.93 -1.67 6.44
N MET A 42 14.07 -0.77 5.46
CA MET A 42 14.63 0.58 5.67
C MET A 42 13.71 1.44 6.53
N SER A 43 14.25 2.54 7.07
CA SER A 43 13.53 3.43 8.01
C SER A 43 12.27 4.09 7.41
N ASP A 44 12.24 4.24 6.09
CA ASP A 44 11.09 4.75 5.32
C ASP A 44 10.01 3.67 5.05
N GLY A 45 10.28 2.42 5.47
CA GLY A 45 9.43 1.25 5.28
C GLY A 45 9.70 0.49 3.98
N THR A 46 10.72 0.86 3.21
CA THR A 46 11.05 0.22 1.93
C THR A 46 11.82 -1.07 2.18
N PRO A 47 11.47 -2.19 1.53
CA PRO A 47 12.19 -3.45 1.69
C PRO A 47 13.58 -3.32 1.08
N THR A 48 14.52 -4.16 1.53
CA THR A 48 15.79 -4.38 0.81
C THR A 48 15.53 -4.68 -0.68
N GLY A 49 16.41 -4.21 -1.55
CA GLY A 49 16.21 -4.30 -2.99
C GLY A 49 17.29 -3.56 -3.77
N TYR A 50 17.00 -3.30 -5.04
CA TYR A 50 17.86 -2.56 -5.95
C TYR A 50 17.05 -1.71 -6.91
N ALA A 51 17.67 -0.70 -7.49
CA ALA A 51 17.05 0.12 -8.53
C ALA A 51 17.70 -0.11 -9.88
N VAL A 52 16.90 -0.08 -10.93
CA VAL A 52 17.34 -0.14 -12.33
C VAL A 52 17.08 1.20 -12.97
N LEU A 53 18.16 1.86 -13.39
CA LEU A 53 18.13 3.08 -14.20
C LEU A 53 18.41 2.70 -15.65
N GLN A 54 17.49 3.02 -16.55
CA GLN A 54 17.72 2.90 -17.99
C GLN A 54 17.80 4.29 -18.58
N VAL A 55 18.87 4.59 -19.32
CA VAL A 55 19.09 5.90 -19.96
C VAL A 55 19.04 5.72 -21.47
N ALA A 56 18.13 6.44 -22.11
CA ALA A 56 18.00 6.49 -23.55
C ALA A 56 19.08 7.41 -24.17
N PRO A 57 19.45 7.21 -25.45
CA PRO A 57 20.39 8.10 -26.14
C PRO A 57 19.96 9.57 -26.18
N SER A 58 18.65 9.85 -26.09
CA SER A 58 18.09 11.21 -26.00
C SER A 58 18.38 11.91 -24.68
N GLY A 59 18.88 11.19 -23.67
CA GLY A 59 19.05 11.66 -22.29
C GLY A 59 17.81 11.48 -21.42
N ASP A 60 16.72 10.95 -21.96
CA ASP A 60 15.58 10.51 -21.16
C ASP A 60 15.95 9.26 -20.36
N TYR A 61 15.33 9.06 -19.20
CA TYR A 61 15.59 7.87 -18.39
C TYR A 61 14.33 7.34 -17.73
N THR A 62 14.35 6.04 -17.44
CA THR A 62 13.36 5.36 -16.59
C THR A 62 14.06 4.80 -15.37
N LEU A 63 13.35 4.79 -14.24
CA LEU A 63 13.86 4.33 -12.97
C LEU A 63 12.81 3.46 -12.29
N ALA A 64 13.20 2.23 -11.96
CA ALA A 64 12.33 1.26 -11.29
C ALA A 64 13.04 0.68 -10.07
N TYR A 65 12.32 0.55 -8.96
CA TYR A 65 12.81 -0.14 -7.77
C TYR A 65 12.27 -1.57 -7.74
N HIS A 66 13.16 -2.52 -7.45
CA HIS A 66 12.86 -3.94 -7.33
C HIS A 66 13.12 -4.35 -5.89
N ALA A 67 12.04 -4.68 -5.17
CA ALA A 67 12.15 -5.27 -3.85
C ALA A 67 12.73 -6.68 -3.96
N ALA A 68 13.75 -6.98 -3.15
CA ALA A 68 14.35 -8.30 -3.12
C ALA A 68 13.30 -9.35 -2.74
N ARG A 69 13.25 -10.44 -3.51
CA ARG A 69 12.34 -11.59 -3.29
C ARG A 69 10.84 -11.26 -3.45
N ALA A 70 10.51 -10.09 -3.98
CA ALA A 70 9.18 -9.79 -4.50
C ALA A 70 9.14 -10.08 -6.01
N ALA A 71 7.94 -10.16 -6.58
CA ALA A 71 7.78 -10.17 -8.03
C ALA A 71 8.14 -8.79 -8.61
N ASP A 72 8.67 -8.77 -9.84
CA ASP A 72 9.19 -7.55 -10.48
C ASP A 72 8.13 -6.46 -10.72
N ASP A 73 6.86 -6.85 -10.78
CA ASP A 73 5.73 -5.94 -10.96
C ASP A 73 5.24 -5.30 -9.65
N VAL A 74 5.82 -5.67 -8.50
CA VAL A 74 5.47 -5.10 -7.20
C VAL A 74 6.12 -3.74 -7.03
N GLN A 75 5.31 -2.68 -7.15
CA GLN A 75 5.73 -1.29 -6.92
C GLN A 75 5.11 -0.67 -5.65
N LEU A 76 4.39 -1.44 -4.84
CA LEU A 76 3.91 -0.98 -3.54
C LEU A 76 3.73 -2.12 -2.54
N LEU A 77 3.97 -1.81 -1.27
CA LEU A 77 3.75 -2.72 -0.14
C LEU A 77 2.72 -2.16 0.83
N LEU A 78 1.89 -3.05 1.36
CA LEU A 78 0.87 -2.72 2.34
C LEU A 78 1.22 -3.28 3.71
N HIS A 79 1.25 -2.41 4.71
CA HIS A 79 1.33 -2.80 6.10
C HIS A 79 0.02 -2.46 6.80
N ALA A 80 -0.67 -3.47 7.32
CA ALA A 80 -1.92 -3.31 8.04
C ALA A 80 -2.00 -4.31 9.21
N PRO A 81 -2.61 -3.93 10.34
CA PRO A 81 -2.94 -4.87 11.41
C PRO A 81 -3.83 -6.01 10.89
N LYS A 82 -3.45 -7.25 11.18
CA LYS A 82 -4.23 -8.44 10.78
C LYS A 82 -5.54 -8.56 11.54
N VAL A 83 -5.57 -8.16 12.80
CA VAL A 83 -6.74 -8.25 13.67
C VAL A 83 -6.95 -6.92 14.38
N LEU A 84 -8.17 -6.42 14.37
CA LEU A 84 -8.59 -5.20 15.07
C LEU A 84 -9.87 -5.46 15.86
N ARG A 85 -10.01 -4.77 17.00
CA ARG A 85 -11.29 -4.76 17.72
C ARG A 85 -12.30 -3.91 16.95
N LYS A 86 -13.54 -4.39 16.85
CA LYS A 86 -14.67 -3.56 16.37
C LYS A 86 -14.82 -2.33 17.26
N GLY A 87 -14.87 -1.15 16.66
CA GLY A 87 -14.89 0.13 17.36
C GLY A 87 -13.55 0.56 17.98
N ALA A 88 -12.44 -0.10 17.62
CA ALA A 88 -11.12 0.37 18.02
C ALA A 88 -10.88 1.79 17.51
N TYR A 89 -10.17 2.58 18.32
CA TYR A 89 -9.74 3.92 17.97
C TYR A 89 -8.90 3.89 16.68
N ALA A 90 -9.11 4.87 15.80
CA ALA A 90 -8.48 4.95 14.47
C ALA A 90 -6.96 5.28 14.50
N ALA A 91 -6.28 4.99 15.60
CA ALA A 91 -4.81 5.02 15.68
C ALA A 91 -4.18 3.96 14.79
N TRP A 92 -4.84 2.81 14.63
CA TRP A 92 -4.33 1.70 13.81
C TRP A 92 -4.82 1.84 12.37
N GLY A 93 -3.87 2.12 11.47
CA GLY A 93 -4.13 2.37 10.06
C GLY A 93 -3.49 1.35 9.14
N ILE A 94 -3.85 1.44 7.87
CA ILE A 94 -3.09 0.82 6.78
C ILE A 94 -2.06 1.83 6.29
N TYR A 95 -0.87 1.33 6.04
CA TYR A 95 0.24 2.03 5.43
C TYR A 95 0.47 1.44 4.06
N ALA A 96 0.53 2.29 3.05
CA ALA A 96 0.94 1.92 1.71
C ALA A 96 2.27 2.60 1.44
N ASN A 97 3.32 1.79 1.30
CA ASN A 97 4.61 2.28 0.83
C ASN A 97 4.67 2.09 -0.68
N VAL A 98 4.65 3.19 -1.44
CA VAL A 98 4.77 3.16 -2.89
C VAL A 98 6.23 3.38 -3.26
N PHE A 99 6.82 2.39 -3.93
CA PHE A 99 8.19 2.49 -4.37
C PHE A 99 8.32 3.60 -5.40
N MET A 100 9.39 4.41 -5.30
CA MET A 100 9.62 5.55 -6.19
C MET A 100 8.53 6.64 -6.13
N GLY A 101 7.60 6.55 -5.18
CA GLY A 101 6.52 7.53 -5.02
C GLY A 101 7.08 8.89 -4.61
N GLN A 102 6.52 9.94 -5.21
CA GLN A 102 6.78 11.34 -4.90
C GLN A 102 5.60 11.95 -4.12
N ASP A 103 5.74 13.20 -3.68
CA ASP A 103 4.72 13.92 -2.90
C ASP A 103 3.38 14.08 -3.64
N ASP A 104 3.42 14.16 -4.97
CA ASP A 104 2.26 14.26 -5.86
C ASP A 104 1.66 12.89 -6.24
N THR A 105 2.29 11.78 -5.83
CA THR A 105 1.84 10.42 -6.20
C THR A 105 0.44 10.16 -5.69
N VAL A 106 -0.45 9.80 -6.62
CA VAL A 106 -1.85 9.52 -6.33
C VAL A 106 -1.98 8.12 -5.77
N VAL A 107 -2.44 8.03 -4.52
CA VAL A 107 -2.73 6.75 -3.85
C VAL A 107 -4.17 6.71 -3.35
N GLU A 108 -4.92 5.75 -3.86
CA GLU A 108 -6.34 5.54 -3.59
C GLU A 108 -6.54 4.25 -2.79
N ILE A 109 -7.41 4.29 -1.80
CA ILE A 109 -7.81 3.11 -1.02
C ILE A 109 -9.27 2.77 -1.28
N ALA A 110 -9.57 1.48 -1.46
CA ALA A 110 -10.91 0.95 -1.57
C ALA A 110 -11.13 -0.17 -0.53
N HIS A 111 -12.26 -0.13 0.16
CA HIS A 111 -12.65 -1.14 1.14
C HIS A 111 -13.74 -2.05 0.57
N ARG A 112 -13.55 -3.37 0.71
CA ARG A 112 -14.56 -4.39 0.39
C ARG A 112 -14.76 -5.29 1.60
N GLN A 113 -16.00 -5.42 2.05
CA GLN A 113 -16.36 -6.43 3.05
C GLN A 113 -16.66 -7.75 2.33
N ARG A 114 -15.96 -8.81 2.71
CA ARG A 114 -16.35 -10.16 2.27
C ARG A 114 -17.57 -10.54 3.10
N ARG A 115 -18.74 -10.71 2.46
CA ARG A 115 -19.83 -11.42 3.13
C ARG A 115 -19.33 -12.84 3.30
N LEU A 116 -19.22 -13.30 4.54
CA LEU A 116 -19.18 -14.73 4.80
C LEU A 116 -20.38 -15.31 4.06
N ALA A 117 -20.14 -16.20 3.10
CA ALA A 117 -21.22 -17.04 2.62
C ALA A 117 -21.76 -17.73 3.87
N ALA A 118 -23.02 -17.50 4.19
CA ALA A 118 -23.69 -18.29 5.21
C ALA A 118 -23.42 -19.75 4.83
N ASP A 119 -22.91 -20.53 5.78
CA ASP A 119 -22.62 -21.94 5.62
C ASP A 119 -23.72 -22.60 4.79
N GLU A 120 -23.33 -23.34 3.74
CA GLU A 120 -24.21 -24.25 3.03
C GLU A 120 -24.63 -25.38 4.00
N ALA A 121 -25.54 -25.07 4.91
CA ALA A 121 -26.26 -26.00 5.77
C ALA A 121 -27.72 -25.57 5.80
N GLY A 122 -28.42 -25.80 4.68
CA GLY A 122 -29.85 -25.48 4.56
C GLY A 122 -30.39 -25.62 3.14
N ARG A 123 -30.20 -26.78 2.51
CA ARG A 123 -30.85 -27.08 1.22
C ARG A 123 -32.38 -27.11 1.40
N ALA A 124 -33.07 -26.50 0.43
CA ALA A 124 -34.47 -26.67 0.05
C ALA A 124 -35.57 -26.04 0.92
N ARG A 125 -36.21 -24.99 0.39
CA ARG A 125 -37.58 -25.06 -0.17
C ARG A 125 -38.04 -23.73 -0.76
N ARG A 126 -38.48 -23.85 -2.03
CA ARG A 126 -39.56 -23.12 -2.70
C ARG A 126 -39.35 -21.68 -3.15
N SER A 127 -39.65 -21.52 -4.45
CA SER A 127 -39.86 -20.28 -5.17
C SER A 127 -40.90 -19.39 -4.50
N THR A 128 -40.67 -18.08 -4.51
CA THR A 128 -41.65 -17.09 -4.95
C THR A 128 -40.93 -15.77 -5.23
N ARG A 129 -41.32 -15.17 -6.34
CA ARG A 129 -40.82 -13.94 -6.94
C ARG A 129 -41.31 -12.74 -6.13
N ALA A 130 -40.51 -12.19 -5.23
CA ALA A 130 -40.65 -10.81 -4.73
C ALA A 130 -39.41 -10.42 -3.92
N GLY A 131 -38.81 -9.25 -4.21
CA GLY A 131 -37.71 -8.72 -3.40
C GLY A 131 -36.46 -8.28 -4.18
N ARG A 132 -36.58 -7.90 -5.45
CA ARG A 132 -35.59 -7.00 -6.07
C ARG A 132 -35.60 -5.68 -5.29
N LYS A 133 -34.75 -5.53 -4.27
CA LYS A 133 -34.32 -4.27 -3.64
C LYS A 133 -33.36 -4.58 -2.48
N CYS A 134 -32.11 -4.95 -2.78
CA CYS A 134 -31.01 -4.86 -1.82
C CYS A 134 -29.61 -4.90 -2.48
N ALA A 135 -29.48 -4.36 -3.70
CA ALA A 135 -28.21 -4.33 -4.45
C ALA A 135 -27.51 -2.95 -4.46
N ARG A 136 -27.87 -2.01 -3.57
CA ARG A 136 -27.34 -0.62 -3.62
C ARG A 136 -26.82 -0.07 -2.28
N ARG A 137 -26.20 -0.89 -1.42
CA ARG A 137 -25.50 -0.37 -0.23
C ARG A 137 -24.19 -1.08 0.10
N CYS A 138 -23.41 -1.44 -0.92
CA CYS A 138 -21.98 -1.67 -0.77
C CYS A 138 -21.26 -0.38 -1.18
N GLY A 139 -21.08 0.53 -0.23
CA GLY A 139 -20.39 1.79 -0.50
C GLY A 139 -18.91 1.52 -0.72
N ARG A 140 -18.47 1.55 -1.99
CA ARG A 140 -17.06 1.71 -2.35
C ARG A 140 -16.64 3.09 -1.85
N ARG A 141 -16.16 3.17 -0.61
CA ARG A 141 -15.58 4.40 -0.07
C ARG A 141 -14.15 4.46 -0.59
N THR A 142 -13.94 5.27 -1.62
CA THR A 142 -12.60 5.67 -2.05
C THR A 142 -12.15 6.84 -1.18
N ALA A 143 -10.98 6.73 -0.60
CA ALA A 143 -10.33 7.85 0.08
C ALA A 143 -8.91 8.00 -0.49
N ARG A 144 -8.39 9.23 -0.49
CA ARG A 144 -6.96 9.46 -0.73
C ARG A 144 -6.21 9.22 0.57
N LEU A 145 -5.13 8.46 0.51
CA LEU A 145 -4.26 8.27 1.66
C LEU A 145 -3.45 9.55 1.92
N ARG A 146 -3.24 9.88 3.20
CA ARG A 146 -2.50 11.08 3.59
C ARG A 146 -1.00 10.78 3.63
N PRO A 147 -0.12 11.71 3.18
CA PRO A 147 1.30 11.62 3.46
C PRO A 147 1.56 11.49 4.97
N LEU A 148 2.58 10.73 5.35
CA LEU A 148 3.15 10.83 6.68
C LEU A 148 4.03 12.08 6.77
N ALA A 149 4.01 12.75 7.93
CA ALA A 149 4.94 13.84 8.21
C ALA A 149 6.31 13.23 8.53
N GLY A 150 7.28 13.43 7.64
CA GLY A 150 8.66 12.94 7.75
C GLY A 150 9.39 13.31 6.45
N GLY A 151 10.55 13.95 6.56
CA GLY A 151 11.20 14.68 5.47
C GLY A 151 11.40 13.88 4.17
N HIS A 152 11.43 14.62 3.05
CA HIS A 152 11.99 14.28 1.74
C HIS A 152 12.24 12.77 1.49
N ALA A 153 11.17 11.97 1.44
CA ALA A 153 11.27 10.53 1.26
C ALA A 153 11.18 10.16 -0.23
N VAL A 154 12.11 9.30 -0.67
CA VAL A 154 12.17 8.76 -2.05
C VAL A 154 11.10 7.69 -2.31
N HIS A 155 10.48 7.21 -1.23
CA HIS A 155 9.37 6.27 -1.23
C HIS A 155 8.18 6.90 -0.49
N ALA A 156 7.05 7.03 -1.17
CA ALA A 156 5.88 7.71 -0.62
C ALA A 156 5.09 6.76 0.29
N SER A 157 5.37 6.83 1.59
CA SER A 157 4.57 6.16 2.62
C SER A 157 3.29 6.95 2.91
N ARG A 158 2.14 6.31 2.67
CA ARG A 158 0.81 6.90 2.82
C ARG A 158 -0.02 6.16 3.86
N ARG A 159 -0.67 6.91 4.76
CA ARG A 159 -1.50 6.35 5.83
C ARG A 159 -3.00 6.53 5.55
N GLY A 160 -3.77 5.49 5.86
CA GLY A 160 -5.23 5.48 5.82
C GLY A 160 -5.82 4.87 7.08
N ALA A 161 -6.96 5.41 7.52
CA ALA A 161 -7.71 4.81 8.62
C ALA A 161 -8.43 3.53 8.14
N LEU A 162 -8.37 2.47 8.95
CA LEU A 162 -9.15 1.26 8.70
C LEU A 162 -10.58 1.42 9.27
N PRO A 163 -11.63 1.05 8.52
CA PRO A 163 -13.00 1.12 9.00
C PRO A 163 -13.28 0.12 10.15
N THR A 164 -13.15 0.54 11.41
CA THR A 164 -13.39 -0.32 12.58
C THR A 164 -14.87 -0.43 12.99
N ALA A 165 -15.74 0.39 12.41
CA ALA A 165 -17.19 0.39 12.67
C ALA A 165 -17.98 -0.65 11.85
N LEU A 166 -17.32 -1.40 10.95
CA LEU A 166 -17.95 -2.43 10.14
C LEU A 166 -18.36 -3.66 10.98
N ALA A 167 -19.09 -4.59 10.36
CA ALA A 167 -19.44 -5.84 11.01
C ALA A 167 -18.19 -6.67 11.36
N VAL A 168 -18.32 -7.50 12.39
CA VAL A 168 -17.29 -8.51 12.74
C VAL A 168 -17.07 -9.44 11.54
N GLY A 169 -15.83 -9.82 11.28
CA GLY A 169 -15.46 -10.65 10.14
C GLY A 169 -14.27 -10.11 9.36
N GLU A 170 -14.02 -10.73 8.20
CA GLU A 170 -12.91 -10.37 7.31
C GLU A 170 -13.28 -9.23 6.36
N HIS A 171 -12.34 -8.31 6.21
CA HIS A 171 -12.46 -7.13 5.36
C HIS A 171 -11.21 -7.04 4.48
N THR A 172 -11.43 -6.92 3.19
CA THR A 172 -10.37 -6.72 2.20
C THR A 172 -10.18 -5.23 1.96
N VAL A 173 -8.93 -4.82 1.92
CA VAL A 173 -8.51 -3.48 1.53
C VAL A 173 -7.68 -3.60 0.27
N GLU A 174 -8.06 -2.84 -0.74
CA GLU A 174 -7.33 -2.70 -1.99
C GLU A 174 -6.75 -1.29 -2.01
N VAL A 175 -5.48 -1.17 -2.34
CA VAL A 175 -4.80 0.12 -2.53
C VAL A 175 -4.26 0.17 -3.94
N ARG A 176 -4.41 1.32 -4.58
CA ARG A 176 -3.94 1.60 -5.92
C ARG A 176 -3.05 2.83 -5.92
N ALA A 177 -1.87 2.72 -6.50
CA ALA A 177 -0.97 3.82 -6.74
C ALA A 177 -0.84 4.08 -8.25
N THR A 178 -0.72 5.36 -8.63
CA THR A 178 -0.41 5.76 -10.01
C THR A 178 0.97 6.39 -10.03
N LEU A 179 1.89 5.72 -10.70
CA LEU A 179 3.25 6.19 -10.98
C LEU A 179 3.36 6.59 -12.46
N PRO A 180 4.38 7.36 -12.85
CA PRO A 180 4.63 7.66 -14.26
C PRO A 180 4.80 6.41 -15.14
N THR A 181 5.26 5.30 -14.56
CA THR A 181 5.46 4.02 -15.24
C THR A 181 4.16 3.22 -15.41
N GLY A 182 3.09 3.52 -14.68
CA GLY A 182 1.83 2.79 -14.74
C GLY A 182 0.99 2.82 -13.46
N GLN A 183 -0.08 2.03 -13.46
CA GLN A 183 -0.93 1.82 -12.28
C GLN A 183 -0.57 0.50 -11.61
N TYR A 184 -0.41 0.56 -10.29
CA TYR A 184 -0.05 -0.60 -9.47
C TYR A 184 -1.06 -0.76 -8.35
N SER A 185 -1.38 -2.00 -7.99
CA SER A 185 -2.35 -2.30 -6.95
C SER A 185 -1.87 -3.42 -6.06
N ALA A 186 -2.16 -3.31 -4.77
CA ALA A 186 -2.00 -4.40 -3.82
C ALA A 186 -3.26 -4.53 -2.97
N SER A 187 -3.44 -5.70 -2.36
CA SER A 187 -4.55 -5.94 -1.45
C SER A 187 -4.09 -6.63 -0.17
N THR A 188 -4.78 -6.37 0.92
CA THR A 188 -4.55 -7.02 2.22
C THR A 188 -5.88 -7.27 2.92
N VAL A 189 -5.88 -8.15 3.91
CA VAL A 189 -7.07 -8.53 4.67
C VAL A 189 -6.85 -8.21 6.14
N TYR A 190 -7.85 -7.59 6.77
CA TYR A 190 -7.92 -7.42 8.21
C TYR A 190 -9.22 -8.02 8.75
N ARG A 191 -9.17 -8.56 9.96
CA ARG A 191 -10.33 -9.15 10.64
C ARG A 191 -10.77 -8.26 11.80
N LEU A 192 -12.05 -7.91 11.83
CA LEU A 192 -12.68 -7.29 12.99
C LEU A 192 -13.20 -8.35 13.93
N GLN A 193 -12.92 -8.21 15.23
CA GLN A 193 -13.40 -9.08 16.30
C GLN A 193 -14.07 -8.26 17.40
N THR A 194 -15.04 -8.85 18.09
CA THR A 194 -15.50 -8.35 19.39
C THR A 194 -14.48 -8.74 20.44
N ALA A 195 -14.13 -7.80 21.33
CA ALA A 195 -13.39 -8.16 22.53
C ALA A 195 -14.31 -9.01 23.41
N MET A 196 -13.91 -10.25 23.67
CA MET A 196 -14.42 -11.00 24.81
C MET A 196 -13.49 -10.70 25.99
N PRO A 197 -14.04 -10.44 27.19
CA PRO A 197 -13.25 -10.20 28.40
C PRO A 197 -12.41 -11.41 28.80
#